data_AF-A0A1B7VQX2-F1
#
_entry.id   AF-A0A1B7VQX2-F1
#
_cell.length_a   1.000
_cell.length_b   1.000
_cell.length_c   1.000
_cell.angle_alpha   90.00
_cell.angle_beta   90.00
_cell.angle_gamma   90.00
#
_symmetry.space_group_name_H-M   'P 1'
#
loop_
_entity.id
_entity.type
_entity.pdbx_description
1 polymer ?
#
loop_
_entity_poly.entity_id
_entity_poly.type
_entity_poly.pdbx_seq_one_letter_code
_entity_poly.pdbx_strand_id
1 'polypeptide(L)'
;MEVQEIKKFPKPRKPDSESQSFQHVKILDCNEPVCRVICECWHCKQGILSQVDVSTSQYLELECPNCGKTAVRLMAEKVISIIPIPSPWQ
;
A
#
# COMPACT_ATOMS: atom_id res chain seq x y z
N MET A 1 27.51 -23.92 46.34
CA MET A 1 26.86 -22.67 45.90
C MET A 1 26.64 -22.79 44.40
N GLU A 2 25.42 -23.11 43.99
CA GLU A 2 25.07 -23.27 42.57
C GLU A 2 24.88 -21.89 41.93
N VAL A 3 25.68 -21.61 40.90
CA VAL A 3 25.63 -20.36 40.14
C VAL A 3 24.46 -20.46 39.17
N GLN A 4 23.37 -19.74 39.45
CA GLN A 4 22.23 -19.67 38.54
C GLN A 4 22.62 -18.90 37.27
N GLU A 5 22.56 -19.57 36.12
CA GLU A 5 22.82 -18.96 34.82
C GLU A 5 21.75 -17.91 34.49
N ILE A 6 22.19 -16.66 34.31
CA ILE A 6 21.35 -15.53 33.92
C ILE A 6 20.88 -15.75 32.47
N LYS A 7 19.60 -16.05 32.28
CA LYS A 7 18.96 -16.14 30.96
C LYS A 7 19.20 -14.83 30.20
N LYS A 8 20.01 -14.88 29.14
CA LYS A 8 20.25 -13.73 28.26
C LYS A 8 18.96 -13.37 27.53
N PHE A 9 18.41 -12.21 27.83
CA PHE A 9 17.27 -11.65 27.09
C PHE A 9 17.67 -11.38 25.63
N PRO A 10 16.78 -11.65 24.66
CA PRO A 10 17.06 -11.36 23.26
C PRO A 10 17.30 -9.86 23.08
N LYS A 11 18.41 -9.50 22.42
CA LYS A 11 18.71 -8.10 22.10
C LYS A 11 17.65 -7.55 21.14
N PRO A 12 17.24 -6.27 21.27
CA PRO A 12 16.34 -5.62 20.31
C PRO A 12 16.93 -5.72 18.90
N ARG A 13 16.08 -6.04 17.90
CA ARG A 13 16.48 -5.97 16.50
C ARG A 13 16.87 -4.52 16.19
N LYS A 14 18.03 -4.33 15.55
CA LYS A 14 18.40 -3.02 15.03
C LYS A 14 17.41 -2.69 13.89
N PRO A 15 16.83 -1.48 13.85
CA PRO A 15 16.03 -1.08 12.70
C PRO A 15 16.92 -1.11 11.45
N ASP A 16 16.41 -1.70 10.37
CA ASP A 16 17.11 -1.70 9.08
C ASP A 16 17.40 -0.25 8.66
N SER A 17 18.66 0.04 8.33
CA SER A 17 19.14 1.39 8.02
C SER A 17 18.87 1.81 6.57
N GLU A 18 18.32 0.91 5.75
CA GLU A 18 18.04 1.19 4.35
C GLU A 18 16.64 1.78 4.21
N SER A 19 16.56 2.97 3.62
CA SER A 19 15.30 3.58 3.19
C SER A 19 14.66 2.68 2.13
N GLN A 20 13.73 1.84 2.56
CA GLN A 20 12.94 1.04 1.63
C GLN A 20 12.07 1.97 0.79
N SER A 21 12.06 1.75 -0.53
CA SER A 21 11.06 2.37 -1.39
C SER A 21 9.69 1.85 -0.96
N PHE A 22 8.88 2.70 -0.34
CA PHE A 22 7.50 2.37 -0.02
C PHE A 22 6.58 2.84 -1.14
N GLN A 23 5.48 2.12 -1.32
CA GLN A 23 4.43 2.57 -2.22
C GLN A 23 3.58 3.60 -1.50
N HIS A 24 3.42 4.76 -2.12
CA HIS A 24 2.51 5.78 -1.64
C HIS A 24 1.05 5.37 -1.91
N VAL A 25 0.26 5.25 -0.84
CA VAL A 25 -1.17 4.95 -0.88
C VAL A 25 -1.88 5.79 0.18
N LYS A 26 -3.01 6.39 -0.18
CA LYS A 26 -3.90 7.11 0.73
C LYS A 26 -5.35 6.74 0.44
N ILE A 27 -6.04 6.23 1.46
CA ILE A 27 -7.47 5.91 1.40
C ILE A 27 -8.23 7.11 1.97
N LEU A 28 -9.25 7.60 1.27
CA LEU A 28 -9.99 8.80 1.70
C LEU A 28 -11.30 8.47 2.43
N ASP A 29 -12.03 7.44 1.99
CA ASP A 29 -13.42 7.19 2.43
C ASP A 29 -13.58 5.81 3.09
N CYS A 30 -12.81 5.52 4.15
CA CYS A 30 -12.73 4.17 4.74
C CYS A 30 -14.03 3.63 5.36
N ASN A 31 -15.05 4.48 5.55
CA ASN A 31 -16.32 4.12 6.19
C ASN A 31 -17.45 3.93 5.17
N GLU A 32 -17.16 4.07 3.88
CA GLU A 32 -18.12 3.99 2.79
C GLU A 32 -17.89 2.70 1.98
N PRO A 33 -18.95 2.10 1.40
CA PRO A 33 -18.82 0.92 0.54
C PRO A 33 -18.04 1.23 -0.75
N VAL A 34 -17.98 2.49 -1.15
CA VAL A 34 -17.15 2.98 -2.25
C VAL A 34 -16.04 3.85 -1.69
N CYS A 35 -14.80 3.39 -1.81
CA CYS A 35 -13.62 4.07 -1.32
C CYS A 35 -12.89 4.78 -2.46
N ARG A 36 -12.45 6.02 -2.25
CA ARG A 36 -11.41 6.63 -3.07
C ARG A 36 -10.03 6.26 -2.55
N VAL A 37 -9.16 5.79 -3.44
CA VAL A 37 -7.77 5.48 -3.17
C VAL A 37 -6.88 6.31 -4.08
N ILE A 38 -5.98 7.07 -3.47
CA ILE A 38 -4.91 7.76 -4.17
C ILE A 38 -3.66 6.90 -4.05
N CYS A 39 -2.99 6.62 -5.16
CA CYS A 39 -1.73 5.89 -5.16
C CYS A 39 -0.80 6.38 -6.27
N GLU A 40 0.48 6.02 -6.17
CA GLU A 40 1.39 6.09 -7.32
C GLU A 40 1.57 4.72 -7.95
N CYS A 41 1.59 4.70 -9.28
CA CYS A 41 2.09 3.53 -9.99
C CYS A 41 3.55 3.27 -9.59
N TRP A 42 3.81 2.07 -9.07
CA TRP A 42 5.16 1.66 -8.69
C TRP A 42 6.19 1.80 -9.83
N HIS A 43 5.76 1.56 -11.06
CA HIS A 43 6.63 1.48 -12.23
C HIS A 43 6.97 2.82 -12.88
N CYS A 44 6.01 3.75 -12.94
CA CYS A 44 6.18 5.01 -13.69
C CYS A 44 5.89 6.27 -12.87
N LYS A 45 5.56 6.12 -11.57
CA LYS A 45 5.25 7.22 -10.64
C LYS A 45 4.05 8.10 -11.05
N GLN A 46 3.26 7.66 -12.02
CA GLN A 46 1.97 8.28 -12.34
C GLN A 46 1.06 8.23 -11.09
N GLY A 47 0.58 9.39 -10.66
CA GLY A 47 -0.47 9.49 -9.65
C GLY A 47 -1.80 8.97 -10.20
N ILE A 48 -2.52 8.22 -9.38
CA ILE A 48 -3.79 7.59 -9.73
C ILE A 48 -4.79 7.85 -8.61
N LEU A 49 -5.95 8.39 -8.99
CA LEU A 49 -7.14 8.41 -8.15
C LEU A 49 -8.08 7.30 -8.65
N SER A 50 -8.32 6.30 -7.82
CA SER A 50 -9.27 5.23 -8.12
C SER A 50 -10.47 5.28 -7.19
N GLN A 51 -11.63 4.89 -7.73
CA GLN A 51 -12.80 4.55 -6.93
C GLN A 51 -12.98 3.05 -6.99
N VAL A 52 -13.10 2.44 -5.82
CA VAL A 52 -13.20 0.98 -5.67
C VAL A 52 -14.35 0.64 -4.74
N ASP A 53 -15.08 -0.41 -5.09
CA ASP A 53 -16.12 -1.00 -4.25
C ASP A 53 -15.47 -1.98 -3.27
N VAL A 54 -15.62 -1.75 -1.97
CA VAL A 54 -15.01 -2.56 -0.89
C VAL A 54 -16.02 -3.45 -0.17
N SER A 55 -17.22 -3.60 -0.73
CA SER A 55 -18.29 -4.42 -0.14
C SER A 55 -17.87 -5.88 0.08
N THR A 56 -16.98 -6.40 -0.78
CA THR A 56 -16.34 -7.71 -0.61
C THR A 56 -14.82 -7.61 -0.74
N SER A 57 -14.12 -8.44 0.04
CA SER A 57 -12.65 -8.43 0.13
C SER A 57 -12.03 -9.49 -0.76
N GLN A 58 -11.67 -9.11 -1.99
CA GLN A 58 -10.90 -9.96 -2.91
C GLN A 58 -9.66 -9.23 -3.42
N TYR A 59 -8.65 -9.99 -3.84
CA TYR A 59 -7.44 -9.41 -4.43
C TYR A 59 -7.77 -8.80 -5.79
N LEU A 60 -7.55 -7.51 -5.90
CA LEU A 60 -7.79 -6.73 -7.11
C LEU A 60 -6.49 -6.04 -7.53
N GLU A 61 -6.11 -6.29 -8.77
CA GLU A 61 -4.98 -5.60 -9.41
C GLU A 61 -5.50 -4.36 -10.13
N LEU A 62 -4.96 -3.19 -9.77
CA LEU A 62 -5.30 -1.94 -10.42
C LEU A 62 -4.25 -1.62 -11.48
N GLU A 63 -4.67 -1.55 -12.74
CA GLU A 63 -3.78 -1.23 -13.86
C GLU A 63 -3.50 0.27 -13.96
N CYS A 64 -2.26 0.61 -14.29
CA CYS A 64 -1.86 1.99 -14.53
C CYS A 64 -2.32 2.45 -15.92
N PRO A 65 -3.10 3.55 -16.03
CA PRO A 65 -3.55 4.05 -17.33
C PRO A 65 -2.40 4.60 -18.20
N ASN A 66 -1.23 4.88 -17.62
CA ASN A 66 -0.08 5.41 -18.34
C ASN A 66 0.86 4.32 -18.90
N CYS A 67 1.16 3.27 -18.11
CA CYS A 67 2.12 2.24 -18.51
C CYS A 67 1.54 0.83 -18.69
N GLY A 68 0.24 0.64 -18.41
CA GLY A 68 -0.47 -0.64 -18.56
C GLY A 68 -0.08 -1.74 -17.56
N LYS A 69 0.93 -1.49 -16.70
CA LYS A 69 1.34 -2.44 -15.65
C LYS A 69 0.48 -2.25 -14.41
N THR A 70 0.42 -3.28 -13.55
CA THR A 70 -0.23 -3.20 -12.24
C THR A 70 0.39 -2.07 -11.41
N ALA A 71 -0.40 -1.03 -11.14
CA ALA A 71 0.01 0.10 -10.34
C ALA A 71 0.09 -0.28 -8.86
N VAL A 72 -0.97 -0.91 -8.34
CA VAL A 72 -1.12 -1.31 -6.94
C VAL A 72 -2.03 -2.54 -6.85
N ARG A 73 -1.82 -3.36 -5.82
CA ARG A 73 -2.74 -4.45 -5.45
C ARG A 73 -3.49 -4.04 -4.19
N LEU A 74 -4.80 -4.17 -4.22
CA LEU A 74 -5.67 -3.81 -3.09
C LEU A 74 -6.73 -4.89 -2.86
N MET A 75 -7.34 -4.86 -1.68
CA MET A 75 -8.49 -5.70 -1.37
C MET A 75 -9.76 -4.91 -1.63
N ALA A 76 -10.47 -5.26 -2.70
CA ALA A 76 -11.72 -4.65 -3.11
C ALA A 76 -12.45 -5.59 -4.08
N GLU A 77 -13.76 -5.41 -4.21
CA GLU A 77 -14.58 -6.16 -5.14
C GLU A 77 -14.26 -5.78 -6.58
N LYS A 78 -14.35 -4.49 -6.91
CA LYS A 78 -14.19 -4.01 -8.28
C LYS A 78 -13.71 -2.58 -8.33
N VAL A 79 -13.05 -2.26 -9.44
CA VAL A 79 -12.71 -0.88 -9.78
C VAL A 79 -13.90 -0.24 -10.46
N ILE A 80 -14.38 0.89 -9.92
CA ILE A 80 -15.46 1.69 -10.50
C ILE A 80 -14.87 2.70 -11.48
N SER A 81 -13.76 3.34 -11.13
CA SER A 81 -13.09 4.30 -12.00
C SER A 81 -11.61 4.43 -11.67
N ILE A 82 -10.84 4.82 -12.70
CA ILE A 82 -9.41 5.11 -12.61
C ILE A 82 -9.19 6.44 -13.34
N ILE A 83 -8.63 7.42 -12.62
CA ILE A 83 -8.35 8.75 -13.15
C ILE A 83 -6.86 9.01 -12.96
N PRO A 84 -6.08 9.25 -14.04
CA PRO A 84 -4.71 9.71 -13.90
C PRO A 84 -4.70 11.12 -13.33
N ILE A 85 -3.88 11.34 -12.31
CA ILE A 85 -3.65 12.64 -11.69
C ILE A 85 -2.16 12.91 -11.60
N PRO A 86 -1.70 14.17 -11.50
CA PRO A 86 -0.33 14.46 -11.10
C PRO A 86 0.00 13.72 -9.80
N SER A 87 1.24 13.24 -9.63
CA SER A 87 1.61 12.60 -8.37
C SER A 87 1.49 13.61 -7.23
N PRO A 88 0.73 13.30 -6.17
CA PRO A 88 0.62 14.18 -5.00
C PRO A 88 1.82 14.06 -4.04
N TRP A 89 2.83 13.24 -4.37
CA TRP A 89 4.04 13.05 -3.56
C TRP A 89 5.31 13.62 -4.21
N GLN A 90 5.18 14.30 -5.35
CA GLN A 90 6.27 15.04 -6.01
C GLN A 90 6.23 16.53 -5.69
#